data_AF-A0A0F9HAI6-F1
#
_entry.id   AF-A0A0F9HAI6-F1
#
_cell.length_a   1.000
_cell.length_b   1.000
_cell.length_c   1.000
_cell.angle_alpha   90.00
_cell.angle_beta   90.00
_cell.angle_gamma   90.00
#
_symmetry.space_group_name_H-M   'P 1'
#
loop_
_entity.id
_entity.type
_entity.pdbx_description
1 polymer ?
#
loop_
_entity_poly.entity_id
_entity_poly.type
_entity_poly.pdbx_seq_one_letter_code
_entity_poly.pdbx_strand_id
1 'polypeptide(L)'
;MPRFGDQEPEDKANTGGGVRNFIPPIKLGENKESCVFRILTERPDFIHEEFHRKFSGKDFKGYDLCDTMLGKKCRLCNDDDDRVSRTGTQFFGWVYERYHDYVDEDSIPSWVDEDSIEELQIGKRTVFRAQVNEPKILKYAYTHFNPFQEQWDEEDTLTDRDFKWTRTGEPSDMKTSYSLRGGTVAKLSGELLDLSIDLPDLEQVALGVITSIDGDEEEDEKPAPKTRKAKKAKRSAPEPEDEDEDEGGVTDPFENESKLDAEDDDDDI
;
A
#
# COMPACT_ATOMS: atom_id res chain seq x y z
N MET A 1 -18.40 54.28 -21.96
CA MET A 1 -17.97 52.96 -22.47
C MET A 1 -17.46 52.18 -21.27
N PRO A 2 -18.02 50.99 -20.98
CA PRO A 2 -17.71 50.22 -19.77
C PRO A 2 -16.38 49.46 -19.89
N ARG A 3 -15.67 49.35 -18.76
CA ARG A 3 -14.43 48.57 -18.59
C ARG A 3 -14.79 47.08 -18.51
N PHE A 4 -14.15 46.26 -19.34
CA PHE A 4 -14.16 44.81 -19.18
C PHE A 4 -13.22 44.47 -18.03
N GLY A 5 -13.75 43.76 -17.03
CA GLY A 5 -12.99 43.27 -15.89
C GLY A 5 -12.14 42.07 -16.27
N ASP A 6 -10.93 42.05 -15.72
CA ASP A 6 -10.09 40.87 -15.61
C ASP A 6 -10.85 39.83 -14.76
N GLN A 7 -11.23 38.71 -15.36
CA GLN A 7 -11.59 37.50 -14.61
C GLN A 7 -10.29 36.72 -14.40
N GLU A 8 -9.71 36.89 -13.22
CA GLU A 8 -8.80 35.89 -12.65
C GLU A 8 -9.61 34.61 -12.42
N PRO A 9 -9.13 33.42 -12.84
CA PRO A 9 -9.76 32.18 -12.39
C PRO A 9 -9.55 32.06 -10.88
N GLU A 10 -10.65 32.07 -10.13
CA GLU A 10 -10.67 31.69 -8.71
C GLU A 10 -10.23 30.23 -8.58
N ASP A 11 -8.94 29.98 -8.43
CA ASP A 11 -8.43 28.72 -7.88
C ASP A 11 -8.81 28.67 -6.40
N LYS A 12 -10.04 28.23 -6.14
CA LYS A 12 -10.44 27.79 -4.80
C LYS A 12 -9.61 26.57 -4.44
N ALA A 13 -8.58 26.83 -3.64
CA ALA A 13 -7.91 25.85 -2.82
C ALA A 13 -8.97 25.07 -2.01
N ASN A 14 -9.30 23.87 -2.50
CA ASN A 14 -10.11 22.90 -1.77
C ASN A 14 -9.15 21.95 -1.05
N THR A 15 -8.58 22.42 0.05
CA THR A 15 -7.90 21.58 1.04
C THR A 15 -8.95 21.07 2.03
N GLY A 16 -9.36 19.81 1.88
CA GLY A 16 -10.16 19.11 2.89
C GLY A 16 -11.08 18.03 2.31
N GLY A 17 -10.90 16.80 2.78
CA GLY A 17 -11.95 15.77 2.75
C GLY A 17 -11.77 14.68 1.68
N GLY A 18 -11.33 13.51 2.15
CA GLY A 18 -11.58 12.15 1.63
C GLY A 18 -11.83 11.96 0.14
N VAL A 19 -10.83 11.42 -0.56
CA VAL A 19 -11.08 10.53 -1.70
C VAL A 19 -10.83 9.11 -1.19
N ARG A 20 -11.90 8.45 -0.72
CA ARG A 20 -11.90 7.06 -0.24
C ARG A 20 -11.85 6.02 -1.36
N ASN A 21 -11.59 6.45 -2.60
CA ASN A 21 -11.62 5.57 -3.77
C ASN A 21 -10.23 5.38 -4.39
N PHE A 22 -9.16 5.89 -3.81
CA PHE A 22 -7.81 5.72 -4.38
C PHE A 22 -7.21 4.39 -3.98
N ILE A 23 -6.70 3.60 -4.93
CA ILE A 23 -5.93 2.37 -4.65
C ILE A 23 -4.64 2.75 -3.91
N PRO A 24 -4.53 2.53 -2.59
CA PRO A 24 -3.38 3.01 -1.86
C PRO A 24 -2.18 2.09 -2.10
N PRO A 25 -0.99 2.64 -2.40
CA PRO A 25 0.20 1.83 -2.48
C PRO A 25 0.65 1.41 -1.08
N ILE A 26 1.27 0.23 -0.97
CA ILE A 26 1.99 -0.16 0.24
C ILE A 26 3.14 0.83 0.45
N LYS A 27 3.26 1.36 1.66
CA LYS A 27 4.33 2.27 2.05
C LYS A 27 4.86 1.85 3.42
N LEU A 28 6.18 1.64 3.48
CA LEU A 28 6.91 1.42 4.74
C LEU A 28 7.64 2.72 5.09
N GLY A 29 7.19 3.41 6.14
CA GLY A 29 7.65 4.74 6.52
C GLY A 29 8.92 4.75 7.37
N GLU A 30 9.03 3.80 8.29
CA GLU A 30 10.00 3.75 9.38
C GLU A 30 10.96 2.55 9.26
N ASN A 31 12.07 2.63 9.99
CA ASN A 31 13.07 1.56 9.99
C ASN A 31 12.50 0.34 10.71
N LYS A 32 12.59 -0.84 10.10
CA LYS A 32 12.06 -2.13 10.59
C LYS A 32 10.54 -2.27 10.54
N GLU A 33 9.85 -1.31 9.93
CA GLU A 33 8.45 -1.44 9.52
C GLU A 33 8.35 -2.56 8.48
N SER A 34 7.29 -3.35 8.56
CA SER A 34 7.08 -4.46 7.64
C SER A 34 5.61 -4.71 7.39
N CYS A 35 5.28 -5.28 6.24
CA CYS A 35 3.94 -5.82 6.00
C CYS A 35 4.05 -7.25 5.49
N VAL A 36 2.94 -7.99 5.62
CA VAL A 36 2.79 -9.30 5.00
C VAL A 36 1.71 -9.23 3.95
N PHE A 37 2.03 -9.73 2.76
CA PHE A 37 1.11 -9.75 1.64
C PHE A 37 1.23 -11.02 0.81
N ARG A 38 0.16 -11.32 0.07
CA ARG A 38 0.16 -12.27 -1.04
C ARG A 38 0.37 -11.49 -2.33
N ILE A 39 1.35 -11.87 -3.15
CA ILE A 39 1.48 -11.27 -4.48
C ILE A 39 0.42 -11.87 -5.40
N LEU A 40 -0.26 -11.01 -6.18
CA LEU A 40 -1.32 -11.39 -7.11
C LEU A 40 -0.90 -11.21 -8.58
N THR A 41 0.27 -10.63 -8.83
CA THR A 41 0.85 -10.42 -10.17
C THR A 41 2.12 -11.25 -10.29
N GLU A 42 2.24 -12.07 -11.34
CA GLU A 42 3.49 -12.80 -11.57
C GLU A 42 4.61 -11.88 -12.09
N ARG A 43 5.86 -12.27 -11.87
CA ARG A 43 7.05 -11.48 -12.26
C ARG A 43 7.00 -10.89 -13.69
N PRO A 44 6.66 -11.63 -14.76
CA PRO A 44 6.61 -11.07 -16.11
C PRO A 44 5.51 -10.02 -16.31
N ASP A 45 4.48 -10.01 -15.45
CA ASP A 45 3.33 -9.11 -15.54
C ASP A 45 3.49 -7.86 -14.65
N PHE A 46 4.59 -7.75 -13.92
CA PHE A 46 4.96 -6.50 -13.26
C PHE A 46 5.23 -5.41 -14.29
N ILE A 47 4.65 -4.25 -14.05
CA ILE A 47 4.93 -3.06 -14.87
C ILE A 47 6.22 -2.43 -14.41
N HIS A 48 7.07 -2.07 -15.37
CA HIS A 48 8.38 -1.46 -15.14
C HIS A 48 8.53 -0.21 -16.00
N GLU A 49 8.10 0.92 -15.47
CA GLU A 49 7.86 2.11 -16.28
C GLU A 49 8.53 3.35 -15.68
N GLU A 50 8.80 4.34 -16.54
CA GLU A 50 9.40 5.60 -16.14
C GLU A 50 8.35 6.61 -15.67
N PHE A 51 8.57 7.21 -14.49
CA PHE A 51 7.69 8.23 -13.94
C PHE A 51 8.44 9.52 -13.64
N HIS A 52 7.78 10.64 -13.94
CA HIS A 52 8.15 11.96 -13.47
C HIS A 52 7.66 12.20 -12.06
N ARG A 53 8.44 12.93 -11.28
CA ARG A 53 7.98 13.41 -9.96
C ARG A 53 7.17 14.69 -10.14
N LYS A 54 5.97 14.69 -9.57
CA LYS A 54 5.10 15.86 -9.55
C LYS A 54 5.33 16.65 -8.28
N PHE A 55 5.57 17.95 -8.43
CA PHE A 55 5.70 18.89 -7.32
C PHE A 55 4.72 20.04 -7.50
N SER A 56 4.18 20.53 -6.39
CA SER A 56 3.49 21.82 -6.31
C SER A 56 4.35 22.74 -5.44
N GLY A 57 5.20 23.54 -6.08
CA GLY A 57 6.20 24.34 -5.38
C GLY A 57 7.33 23.49 -4.80
N LYS A 58 7.34 23.34 -3.47
CA LYS A 58 8.29 22.47 -2.74
C LYS A 58 7.68 21.13 -2.34
N ASP A 59 6.36 21.01 -2.42
CA ASP A 59 5.66 19.85 -1.91
C ASP A 59 5.56 18.79 -3.00
N PHE A 60 5.99 17.57 -2.68
CA PHE A 60 5.81 16.42 -3.54
C PHE A 60 4.32 16.05 -3.61
N LYS A 61 3.79 15.91 -4.82
CA LYS A 61 2.38 15.62 -5.09
C LYS A 61 2.13 14.24 -5.70
N GLY A 62 3.18 13.51 -6.07
CA GLY A 62 3.05 12.15 -6.61
C GLY A 62 3.90 11.93 -7.86
N TYR A 63 3.48 10.98 -8.68
CA TYR A 63 4.18 10.55 -9.87
C TYR A 63 3.25 10.64 -11.08
N ASP A 64 3.74 11.17 -12.20
CA ASP A 64 3.05 11.16 -13.50
C ASP A 64 3.86 10.27 -14.46
N LEU A 65 3.21 9.40 -15.22
CA LEU A 65 3.91 8.50 -16.17
C LEU A 65 4.63 9.32 -17.26
N CYS A 66 5.81 8.87 -17.67
CA CYS A 66 6.54 9.45 -18.80
C CYS A 66 5.91 9.04 -20.13
N ASP A 67 5.33 9.99 -20.86
CA ASP A 67 4.73 9.77 -22.19
C ASP A 67 5.71 9.22 -23.24
N THR A 68 7.01 9.28 -22.99
CA THR A 68 8.04 8.75 -23.88
C THR A 68 7.92 7.23 -24.05
N MET A 69 7.41 6.53 -23.02
CA MET A 69 7.12 5.09 -23.08
C MET A 69 6.03 4.78 -24.13
N LEU A 70 5.10 5.71 -24.35
CA LEU A 70 4.06 5.63 -25.39
C LEU A 70 4.56 6.08 -26.78
N GLY A 71 5.87 6.29 -26.95
CA GLY A 71 6.47 6.82 -28.17
C GLY A 71 6.10 8.28 -28.46
N LYS A 72 5.55 9.01 -27.48
CA LYS A 72 5.14 10.41 -27.62
C LYS A 72 6.21 11.34 -27.05
N LYS A 73 6.16 12.61 -27.45
CA LYS A 73 7.00 13.64 -26.82
C LYS A 73 6.45 13.93 -25.43
N CYS A 74 7.21 13.60 -24.38
CA CYS A 74 6.85 13.95 -23.02
C CYS A 74 7.07 15.45 -22.78
N ARG A 75 6.03 16.14 -22.31
CA ARG A 75 6.11 17.57 -21.94
C ARG A 75 7.06 17.77 -20.77
N LEU A 76 7.02 16.87 -19.79
CA LEU A 76 7.79 16.96 -18.54
C LEU A 76 9.29 16.72 -18.78
N CYS A 77 9.66 15.82 -19.70
CA CYS A 77 11.07 15.65 -20.11
C CYS A 77 11.68 16.90 -20.75
N ASN A 78 10.86 17.75 -21.37
CA ASN A 78 11.31 18.98 -22.04
C ASN A 78 11.11 20.21 -21.16
N ASP A 79 10.73 20.03 -19.89
CA ASP A 79 10.62 21.12 -18.93
C ASP A 79 12.02 21.50 -18.42
N ASP A 80 12.26 22.79 -18.22
CA ASP A 80 13.56 23.31 -17.75
C ASP A 80 13.74 23.10 -16.23
N ASP A 81 12.72 22.65 -15.50
CA ASP A 81 12.84 22.26 -14.09
C ASP A 81 13.41 20.84 -13.95
N ASP A 82 14.70 20.76 -13.63
CA ASP A 82 15.45 19.53 -13.33
C ASP A 82 14.77 18.58 -12.32
N ARG A 83 13.89 19.08 -11.44
CA ARG A 83 13.17 18.24 -10.46
C ARG A 83 12.01 17.47 -11.07
N VAL A 84 11.46 17.98 -12.17
CA VAL A 84 10.33 17.41 -12.89
C VAL A 84 10.81 16.66 -14.13
N SER A 85 11.86 17.15 -14.79
CA SER A 85 12.40 16.56 -16.02
C SER A 85 13.09 15.21 -15.80
N ARG A 86 13.58 14.93 -14.59
CA ARG A 86 14.15 13.63 -14.21
C ARG A 86 13.07 12.57 -14.05
N THR A 87 13.17 11.51 -14.84
CA THR A 87 12.40 10.29 -14.66
C THR A 87 13.10 9.34 -13.69
N GLY A 88 12.31 8.48 -13.04
CA GLY A 88 12.80 7.32 -12.33
C GLY A 88 11.94 6.11 -12.65
N THR A 89 12.58 4.96 -12.90
CA THR A 89 11.87 3.71 -13.14
C THR A 89 11.26 3.21 -11.83
N GLN A 90 9.97 2.90 -11.88
CA GLN A 90 9.22 2.29 -10.79
C GLN A 90 8.65 0.95 -11.26
N PHE A 91 8.46 0.04 -10.31
CA PHE A 91 7.73 -1.20 -10.57
C PHE A 91 6.36 -1.21 -9.88
N PHE A 92 5.39 -1.89 -10.50
CA PHE A 92 4.02 -2.02 -9.99
C PHE A 92 3.58 -3.48 -10.09
N GLY A 93 2.93 -3.95 -9.03
CA GLY A 93 2.23 -5.22 -9.00
C GLY A 93 1.05 -5.15 -8.06
N TRP A 94 0.06 -6.01 -8.29
CA TRP A 94 -1.02 -6.23 -7.35
C TRP A 94 -0.58 -7.16 -6.23
N VAL A 95 -0.96 -6.78 -5.02
CA VAL A 95 -0.76 -7.59 -3.83
C VAL A 95 -2.01 -7.53 -2.96
N TYR A 96 -2.24 -8.55 -2.15
CA TYR A 96 -3.24 -8.55 -1.10
C TYR A 96 -2.52 -8.41 0.24
N GLU A 97 -2.62 -7.24 0.87
CA GLU A 97 -2.00 -6.98 2.16
C GLU A 97 -2.82 -7.64 3.27
N ARG A 98 -2.20 -8.55 4.01
CA ARG A 98 -2.83 -9.23 5.17
C ARG A 98 -2.82 -8.28 6.36
N TYR A 99 -1.63 -7.87 6.75
CA TYR A 99 -1.41 -7.00 7.89
C TYR A 99 -0.16 -6.16 7.72
N HIS A 100 -0.10 -5.10 8.51
CA HIS A 100 0.99 -4.14 8.56
C HIS A 100 1.53 -4.02 9.98
N ASP A 101 2.84 -4.16 10.16
CA ASP A 101 3.54 -4.04 11.44
C ASP A 101 4.25 -2.68 11.50
N TYR A 102 3.70 -1.77 12.30
CA TYR A 102 4.31 -0.49 12.65
C TYR A 102 5.28 -0.65 13.81
N VAL A 103 6.30 0.22 13.86
CA VAL A 103 7.36 0.16 14.88
C VAL A 103 7.12 1.08 16.07
N ASP A 104 6.24 2.06 15.90
CA ASP A 104 5.85 3.04 16.91
C ASP A 104 4.38 3.41 16.70
N GLU A 105 3.64 3.66 17.78
CA GLU A 105 2.25 4.12 17.73
C GLU A 105 2.15 5.47 16.98
N ASP A 106 3.14 6.35 17.14
CA ASP A 106 3.22 7.64 16.44
C ASP A 106 3.47 7.50 14.92
N SER A 107 3.95 6.32 14.47
CA SER A 107 4.18 6.05 13.05
C SER A 107 2.92 5.57 12.31
N ILE A 108 1.87 5.25 13.05
CA ILE A 108 0.62 4.73 12.51
C ILE A 108 -0.11 5.86 11.80
N PRO A 109 -0.46 5.70 10.50
CA PRO A 109 -1.20 6.72 9.79
C PRO A 109 -2.57 6.95 10.42
N SER A 110 -2.99 8.22 10.53
CA SER A 110 -4.26 8.62 11.16
C SER A 110 -5.55 8.11 10.49
N TRP A 111 -5.43 7.42 9.36
CA TRP A 111 -6.54 6.79 8.65
C TRP A 111 -6.69 5.31 8.98
N VAL A 112 -5.72 4.69 9.65
CA VAL A 112 -5.83 3.35 10.22
C VAL A 112 -6.75 3.44 11.43
N ASP A 113 -7.69 2.50 11.55
CA ASP A 113 -8.61 2.45 12.67
C ASP A 113 -7.87 1.99 13.93
N GLU A 114 -7.87 2.81 14.99
CA GLU A 114 -7.17 2.52 16.25
C GLU A 114 -7.64 1.20 16.86
N ASP A 115 -8.93 0.89 16.73
CA ASP A 115 -9.53 -0.35 17.25
C ASP A 115 -9.08 -1.62 16.49
N SER A 116 -8.44 -1.46 15.32
CA SER A 116 -7.91 -2.56 14.51
C SER A 116 -6.44 -2.90 14.80
N ILE A 117 -5.83 -2.18 15.74
CA ILE A 117 -4.39 -2.26 16.03
C ILE A 117 -4.16 -3.17 17.25
N GLU A 118 -3.29 -4.15 17.08
CA GLU A 118 -2.87 -5.07 18.12
C GLU A 118 -1.40 -4.82 18.49
N GLU A 119 -1.11 -4.59 19.78
CA GLU A 119 0.27 -4.54 20.27
C GLU A 119 0.82 -5.95 20.44
N LEU A 120 1.87 -6.28 19.70
CA LEU A 120 2.47 -7.62 19.68
C LEU A 120 3.95 -7.57 20.05
N GLN A 121 4.40 -8.57 20.81
CA GLN A 121 5.81 -8.75 21.12
C GLN A 121 6.45 -9.77 20.16
N ILE A 122 7.09 -9.27 19.10
CA ILE A 122 7.82 -10.10 18.13
C ILE A 122 9.28 -10.20 18.57
N GLY A 123 9.63 -11.33 19.19
CA GLY A 123 10.96 -11.55 19.78
C GLY A 123 11.27 -10.56 20.91
N LYS A 124 12.19 -9.62 20.67
CA LYS A 124 12.61 -8.60 21.65
C LYS A 124 12.02 -7.20 21.38
N ARG A 125 11.21 -7.05 20.33
CA ARG A 125 10.62 -5.77 19.96
C ARG A 125 9.10 -5.81 20.12
N THR A 126 8.54 -4.69 20.53
CA THR A 126 7.11 -4.42 20.39
C THR A 126 6.85 -3.92 18.97
N VAL A 127 5.76 -4.36 18.37
CA VAL A 127 5.22 -3.84 17.11
C VAL A 127 3.72 -3.60 17.28
N PHE A 128 3.18 -2.70 16.46
CA PHE A 128 1.76 -2.41 16.42
C PHE A 128 1.20 -2.93 15.09
N ARG A 129 0.42 -4.00 15.14
CA ARG A 129 -0.09 -4.70 13.96
C ARG A 129 -1.49 -4.22 13.61
N ALA A 130 -1.66 -3.68 12.42
CA ALA A 130 -2.98 -3.41 11.84
C ALA A 130 -3.37 -4.53 10.88
N GLN A 131 -4.55 -5.13 11.07
CA GLN A 131 -5.12 -6.06 10.10
C GLN A 131 -5.69 -5.27 8.92
N VAL A 132 -5.18 -5.53 7.71
CA VAL A 132 -5.53 -4.78 6.49
C VAL A 132 -6.52 -5.57 5.66
N ASN A 133 -6.14 -6.78 5.23
CA ASN A 133 -6.96 -7.68 4.41
C ASN A 133 -7.60 -7.02 3.17
N GLU A 134 -6.79 -6.28 2.40
CA GLU A 134 -7.26 -5.55 1.21
C GLU A 134 -6.26 -5.65 0.05
N PRO A 135 -6.72 -5.59 -1.20
CA PRO A 135 -5.84 -5.40 -2.36
C PRO A 135 -5.17 -4.03 -2.30
N LYS A 136 -3.86 -4.01 -2.56
CA LYS A 136 -3.01 -2.81 -2.60
C LYS A 136 -2.10 -2.86 -3.82
N ILE A 137 -1.53 -1.70 -4.14
CA ILE A 137 -0.50 -1.60 -5.16
C ILE A 137 0.87 -1.66 -4.50
N LEU A 138 1.71 -2.57 -4.97
CA LEU A 138 3.12 -2.57 -4.63
C LEU A 138 3.86 -1.65 -5.59
N LYS A 139 4.13 -0.41 -5.16
CA LYS A 139 4.79 0.63 -5.99
C LYS A 139 6.09 1.11 -5.35
N TYR A 140 7.21 0.72 -5.92
CA TYR A 140 8.54 1.11 -5.44
C TYR A 140 9.49 1.47 -6.58
N ALA A 141 10.59 2.14 -6.28
CA ALA A 141 11.66 2.36 -7.25
C ALA A 141 12.26 1.01 -7.69
N TYR A 142 12.61 0.90 -8.98
CA TYR A 142 13.16 -0.35 -9.55
C TYR A 142 14.43 -0.85 -8.85
N THR A 143 15.19 0.05 -8.23
CA THR A 143 16.35 -0.31 -7.39
C THR A 143 16.02 -1.24 -6.23
N HIS A 144 14.75 -1.35 -5.84
CA HIS A 144 14.27 -2.24 -4.78
C HIS A 144 13.62 -3.52 -5.32
N PHE A 145 13.70 -3.78 -6.63
CA PHE A 145 13.10 -4.97 -7.24
C PHE A 145 13.94 -6.23 -7.07
N ASN A 146 15.25 -6.11 -6.80
CA ASN A 146 16.16 -7.26 -6.69
C ASN A 146 15.65 -8.40 -5.78
N PRO A 147 15.11 -8.15 -4.58
CA PRO A 147 14.58 -9.24 -3.75
C PRO A 147 13.44 -10.04 -4.40
N PHE A 148 12.61 -9.40 -5.24
CA PHE A 148 11.57 -10.10 -6.00
C PHE A 148 12.17 -10.94 -7.12
N GLN A 149 13.20 -10.42 -7.78
CA GLN A 149 13.93 -11.16 -8.80
C GLN A 149 14.62 -12.40 -8.20
N GLU A 150 15.25 -12.27 -7.04
CA GLU A 150 15.90 -13.39 -6.33
C GLU A 150 14.89 -14.48 -5.97
N GLN A 151 13.72 -14.11 -5.41
CA GLN A 151 12.66 -15.08 -5.13
C GLN A 151 12.12 -15.76 -6.39
N TRP A 152 11.93 -15.01 -7.47
CA TRP A 152 11.51 -15.59 -8.75
C TRP A 152 12.56 -16.54 -9.33
N ASP A 153 13.85 -16.18 -9.27
CA ASP A 153 14.92 -17.01 -9.82
C ASP A 153 15.09 -18.33 -9.02
N GLU A 154 14.78 -18.32 -7.73
CA GLU A 154 14.82 -19.50 -6.86
C GLU A 154 13.59 -20.41 -7.01
N GLU A 155 12.40 -19.82 -7.16
CA GLU A 155 11.12 -20.54 -6.99
C GLU A 155 10.27 -20.60 -8.26
N ASP A 156 10.62 -19.84 -9.30
CA ASP A 156 9.91 -19.73 -10.59
C ASP A 156 8.45 -19.22 -10.48
N THR A 157 8.06 -18.69 -9.33
CA THR A 157 6.76 -18.04 -9.08
C THR A 157 6.84 -17.06 -7.91
N LEU A 158 5.99 -16.03 -7.94
CA LEU A 158 5.80 -15.11 -6.83
C LEU A 158 4.41 -15.23 -6.19
N THR A 159 3.48 -16.03 -6.72
CA THR A 159 2.06 -16.00 -6.29
C THR A 159 1.67 -17.16 -5.35
N ASP A 160 2.58 -18.10 -5.11
CA ASP A 160 2.32 -19.35 -4.39
C ASP A 160 2.56 -19.27 -2.87
N ARG A 161 2.97 -18.12 -2.32
CA ARG A 161 3.20 -17.93 -0.89
C ARG A 161 2.92 -16.49 -0.44
N ASP A 162 2.76 -16.33 0.87
CA ASP A 162 2.75 -15.00 1.48
C ASP A 162 4.21 -14.55 1.64
N PHE A 163 4.45 -13.24 1.55
CA PHE A 163 5.77 -12.64 1.70
C PHE A 163 5.76 -11.59 2.79
N LYS A 164 6.84 -11.54 3.56
CA LYS A 164 7.12 -10.45 4.48
C LYS A 164 8.05 -9.45 3.82
N TRP A 165 7.54 -8.25 3.57
CA TRP A 165 8.30 -7.14 3.03
C TRP A 165 8.72 -6.21 4.15
N THR A 166 10.03 -6.04 4.34
CA THR A 166 10.57 -5.29 5.48
C THR A 166 11.48 -4.18 4.99
N ARG A 167 11.30 -2.99 5.55
CA ARG A 167 12.20 -1.86 5.34
C ARG A 167 13.32 -1.88 6.36
N THR A 168 14.55 -1.67 5.90
CA THR A 168 15.73 -1.51 6.75
C THR A 168 16.47 -0.22 6.39
N GLY A 169 17.01 0.45 7.41
CA GLY A 169 17.70 1.74 7.27
C GLY A 169 16.87 2.91 7.79
N GLU A 170 17.55 3.95 8.29
CA GLU A 170 16.90 5.13 8.85
C GLU A 170 16.12 5.92 7.78
N PRO A 171 14.96 6.51 8.13
CA PRO A 171 14.34 7.54 7.30
C PRO A 171 15.37 8.61 6.92
N SER A 172 15.45 8.94 5.63
CA SER A 172 16.37 9.92 5.03
C SER A 172 17.85 9.53 4.87
N ASP A 173 18.29 8.36 5.34
CA ASP A 173 19.65 7.87 5.02
C ASP A 173 19.66 7.24 3.62
N MET A 174 20.77 7.43 2.89
CA MET A 174 20.99 6.85 1.55
C MET A 174 21.07 5.31 1.56
N LYS A 175 20.98 4.69 2.74
CA LYS A 175 21.07 3.24 2.97
C LYS A 175 19.70 2.58 3.19
N THR A 176 18.60 3.20 2.76
CA THR A 176 17.31 2.51 2.78
C THR A 176 17.37 1.27 1.88
N SER A 177 17.19 0.10 2.47
CA SER A 177 17.11 -1.20 1.80
C SER A 177 15.80 -1.89 2.16
N TYR A 178 15.44 -2.88 1.36
CA TYR A 178 14.27 -3.70 1.61
C TYR A 178 14.64 -5.16 1.45
N SER A 179 13.98 -6.02 2.21
CA SER A 179 14.10 -7.47 2.10
C SER A 179 12.73 -8.09 1.94
N LEU A 180 12.65 -9.09 1.06
CA LEU A 180 11.47 -9.90 0.83
C LEU A 180 11.76 -11.30 1.34
N ARG A 181 10.99 -11.79 2.31
CA ARG A 181 11.10 -13.17 2.80
C ARG A 181 9.87 -13.96 2.39
N GLY A 182 10.05 -15.03 1.63
CA GLY A 182 8.99 -15.98 1.29
C GLY A 182 8.55 -16.79 2.51
N GLY A 183 7.24 -16.94 2.67
CA GLY A 183 6.62 -17.79 3.67
C GLY A 183 6.47 -19.22 3.19
N THR A 184 5.58 -19.97 3.84
CA THR A 184 5.26 -21.34 3.41
C THR A 184 4.45 -21.32 2.12
N VAL A 185 4.79 -22.24 1.20
CA VAL A 185 4.02 -22.46 -0.03
C VAL A 185 2.59 -22.84 0.32
N ALA A 186 1.64 -22.06 -0.20
CA ALA A 186 0.22 -22.26 -0.02
C ALA A 186 -0.51 -21.80 -1.29
N LYS A 187 -1.39 -22.65 -1.82
CA LYS A 187 -2.19 -22.30 -2.99
C LYS A 187 -3.00 -21.02 -2.72
N LEU A 188 -3.14 -20.20 -3.75
CA LEU A 188 -4.06 -19.07 -3.74
C LEU A 188 -5.48 -19.58 -3.38
N SER A 189 -6.13 -18.95 -2.42
CA SER A 189 -7.51 -19.28 -2.08
C SER A 189 -8.43 -18.93 -3.25
N GLY A 190 -9.60 -19.57 -3.34
CA GLY A 190 -10.58 -19.27 -4.40
C GLY A 190 -10.97 -17.78 -4.43
N GLU A 191 -11.19 -17.18 -3.25
CA GLU A 191 -11.51 -15.76 -3.12
C GLU A 191 -10.40 -14.84 -3.64
N LEU A 192 -9.13 -15.16 -3.37
CA LEU A 192 -8.01 -14.37 -3.87
C LEU A 192 -7.76 -14.57 -5.36
N LEU A 193 -8.09 -15.75 -5.90
CA LEU A 193 -8.04 -16.01 -7.33
C LEU A 193 -9.10 -15.21 -8.07
N ASP A 194 -10.34 -15.24 -7.58
CA ASP A 194 -11.45 -14.44 -8.14
C ASP A 194 -11.10 -12.95 -8.08
N LEU A 195 -10.60 -12.47 -6.94
CA LEU A 195 -10.11 -11.10 -6.81
C LEU A 195 -9.01 -10.79 -7.84
N SER A 196 -8.02 -11.66 -8.02
CA SER A 196 -6.91 -11.42 -8.96
C SER A 196 -7.37 -11.23 -10.42
N ILE A 197 -8.51 -11.85 -10.78
CA ILE A 197 -9.12 -11.73 -12.10
C ILE A 197 -9.91 -10.42 -12.24
N ASP A 198 -10.57 -9.99 -11.15
CA ASP A 198 -11.41 -8.79 -11.13
C ASP A 198 -10.61 -7.48 -10.94
N LEU A 199 -9.34 -7.58 -10.55
CA LEU A 199 -8.50 -6.40 -10.34
C LEU A 199 -8.29 -5.60 -11.65
N PRO A 200 -8.29 -4.26 -11.58
CA PRO A 200 -8.02 -3.43 -12.73
C PRO A 200 -6.66 -3.72 -13.39
N ASP A 201 -6.63 -3.52 -14.70
CA ASP A 201 -5.39 -3.61 -15.47
C ASP A 201 -4.33 -2.64 -14.93
N LEU A 202 -3.14 -3.17 -14.63
CA LEU A 202 -2.06 -2.40 -14.01
C LEU A 202 -1.60 -1.24 -14.91
N GLU A 203 -1.65 -1.36 -16.24
CA GLU A 203 -1.20 -0.29 -17.15
C GLU A 203 -2.17 0.89 -17.06
N GLN A 204 -3.46 0.60 -16.99
CA GLN A 204 -4.50 1.63 -16.80
C GLN A 204 -4.40 2.31 -15.42
N VAL A 205 -4.06 1.55 -14.37
CA VAL A 205 -3.77 2.12 -13.04
C VAL A 205 -2.51 2.98 -13.07
N ALA A 206 -1.44 2.52 -13.72
CA ALA A 206 -0.19 3.26 -13.86
C ALA A 206 -0.35 4.56 -14.67
N LEU A 207 -1.22 4.55 -15.70
CA LEU A 207 -1.62 5.72 -16.47
C LEU A 207 -2.54 6.68 -15.71
N GLY A 208 -3.03 6.27 -14.52
CA GLY A 208 -4.00 7.03 -13.74
C GLY A 208 -5.37 7.13 -14.41
N VAL A 209 -5.67 6.24 -15.36
CA VAL A 209 -7.00 6.12 -15.99
C VAL A 209 -7.98 5.51 -14.99
N ILE A 210 -7.52 4.51 -14.24
CA ILE A 210 -8.27 3.92 -13.14
C ILE A 210 -7.62 4.35 -11.83
N THR A 211 -8.41 4.96 -10.96
CA THR A 211 -7.95 5.38 -9.64
C THR A 211 -8.55 4.55 -8.50
N SER A 212 -9.62 3.79 -8.79
CA SER A 212 -10.39 2.99 -7.81
C SER A 212 -10.64 1.55 -8.27
N ILE A 213 -10.73 0.64 -7.29
CA ILE A 213 -11.10 -0.78 -7.52
C ILE A 213 -12.62 -0.91 -7.70
N ASP A 214 -13.42 -0.14 -6.96
CA ASP A 214 -14.89 -0.21 -6.98
C ASP A 214 -15.52 0.57 -8.15
N GLY A 215 -14.69 1.17 -9.01
CA GLY A 215 -15.10 2.05 -10.09
C GLY A 215 -15.30 3.50 -9.63
N ASP A 216 -15.09 4.44 -10.54
CA ASP A 216 -15.53 5.82 -10.34
C ASP A 216 -17.07 5.83 -10.44
N GLU A 217 -17.77 5.66 -9.32
CA GLU A 217 -19.10 6.25 -9.21
C GLU A 217 -18.92 7.77 -9.24
N GLU A 218 -18.78 8.33 -10.46
CA GLU A 218 -19.27 9.68 -10.69
C GLU A 218 -20.75 9.63 -10.29
N GLU A 219 -21.05 10.09 -9.06
CA GLU A 219 -22.39 10.52 -8.69
C GLU A 219 -22.76 11.64 -9.66
N ASP A 220 -23.26 11.26 -10.85
CA ASP A 220 -24.09 12.11 -11.67
C ASP A 220 -25.13 12.72 -10.74
N GLU A 221 -25.02 14.02 -10.50
CA GLU A 221 -25.90 14.82 -9.64
C GLU A 221 -27.36 14.53 -9.99
N LYS A 222 -27.94 13.52 -9.35
CA LYS A 222 -29.38 13.27 -9.43
C LYS A 222 -30.04 14.38 -8.62
N PRO A 223 -30.87 15.24 -9.25
CA PRO A 223 -31.44 16.39 -8.56
C PRO A 223 -32.33 15.90 -7.41
N ALA A 224 -31.98 16.33 -6.20
CA ALA A 224 -32.62 15.93 -4.96
C ALA A 224 -34.15 16.17 -4.97
N PRO A 225 -34.99 15.17 -4.66
CA PRO A 225 -36.38 15.40 -4.32
C PRO A 225 -36.52 15.66 -2.81
N LYS A 226 -36.69 16.94 -2.49
CA LYS A 226 -37.39 17.57 -1.36
C LYS A 226 -37.87 16.67 -0.21
N THR A 227 -37.24 16.88 0.95
CA THR A 227 -37.80 16.98 2.32
C THR A 227 -39.02 16.14 2.72
N ARG A 228 -38.85 15.32 3.77
CA ARG A 228 -39.88 15.19 4.84
C ARG A 228 -39.26 14.80 6.18
N LYS A 229 -39.46 15.67 7.19
CA LYS A 229 -39.13 15.45 8.60
C LYS A 229 -40.15 14.49 9.26
N ALA A 230 -39.67 13.56 10.07
CA ALA A 230 -40.27 12.95 11.28
C ALA A 230 -39.47 11.66 11.61
N LYS A 231 -39.25 11.18 12.84
CA LYS A 231 -39.57 11.57 14.22
C LYS A 231 -38.64 10.72 15.12
N LYS A 232 -38.29 11.26 16.28
CA LYS A 232 -37.50 10.65 17.37
C LYS A 232 -38.30 9.55 18.09
N ALA A 233 -37.70 8.37 18.32
CA ALA A 233 -38.10 7.39 19.35
C ALA A 233 -36.84 6.57 19.71
N LYS A 234 -36.19 6.78 20.85
CA LYS A 234 -36.45 6.37 22.26
C LYS A 234 -35.71 5.07 22.60
N ARG A 235 -34.71 5.24 23.47
CA ARG A 235 -33.87 4.25 24.17
C ARG A 235 -34.64 3.06 24.75
N SER A 236 -34.00 1.90 24.69
CA SER A 236 -34.01 0.88 25.74
C SER A 236 -32.68 0.11 25.67
N ALA A 237 -32.05 -0.04 26.84
CA ALA A 237 -30.89 -0.87 27.19
C ALA A 237 -31.22 -1.47 28.58
N PRO A 238 -30.47 -2.43 29.15
CA PRO A 238 -29.55 -3.44 28.59
C PRO A 238 -29.79 -4.86 29.20
N GLU A 239 -28.81 -5.76 29.00
CA GLU A 239 -28.39 -6.96 29.77
C GLU A 239 -28.76 -8.35 29.20
N PRO A 240 -27.99 -9.43 29.53
CA PRO A 240 -26.52 -9.57 29.50
C PRO A 240 -26.05 -10.94 28.92
N GLU A 241 -24.72 -11.08 28.81
CA GLU A 241 -23.90 -12.33 28.81
C GLU A 241 -24.13 -13.40 27.73
N ASP A 242 -23.07 -13.73 26.98
CA ASP A 242 -22.40 -15.02 27.17
C ASP A 242 -20.97 -14.95 26.56
N GLU A 243 -20.04 -15.40 27.39
CA GLU A 243 -18.63 -15.62 27.14
C GLU A 243 -18.46 -16.77 26.12
N ASP A 244 -17.61 -16.58 25.11
CA ASP A 244 -16.83 -17.69 24.55
C ASP A 244 -15.49 -17.11 24.07
N GLU A 245 -14.47 -17.40 24.86
CA GLU A 245 -13.06 -17.25 24.57
C GLU A 245 -12.72 -18.12 23.35
N ASP A 246 -12.35 -17.50 22.23
CA ASP A 246 -11.57 -18.17 21.19
C ASP A 246 -10.34 -17.30 20.94
N GLU A 247 -9.29 -17.54 21.74
CA GLU A 247 -7.94 -17.05 21.51
C GLU A 247 -7.39 -17.69 20.23
N GLY A 248 -7.85 -17.20 19.09
CA GLY A 248 -7.21 -17.39 17.79
C GLY A 248 -5.94 -16.56 17.72
N GLY A 249 -4.92 -16.93 18.49
CA GLY A 249 -3.59 -16.36 18.37
C GLY A 249 -3.09 -16.56 16.94
N VAL A 250 -3.10 -15.49 16.15
CA VAL A 250 -2.53 -15.47 14.80
C VAL A 250 -1.02 -15.54 14.94
N THR A 251 -0.49 -16.76 15.04
CA THR A 251 0.96 -17.02 15.00
C THR A 251 1.52 -16.51 13.67
N ASP A 252 2.46 -15.57 13.73
CA ASP A 252 3.16 -15.04 12.55
C ASP A 252 3.98 -16.20 11.95
N PRO A 253 3.69 -16.65 10.71
CA PRO A 253 4.36 -17.80 10.10
C PRO A 253 5.86 -17.56 9.82
N PHE A 254 6.37 -16.34 10.05
CA PHE A 254 7.77 -15.97 9.89
C PHE A 254 8.57 -15.99 11.21
N GLU A 255 7.95 -16.25 12.35
CA GLU A 255 8.60 -16.15 13.66
C GLU A 255 9.55 -17.30 14.01
N ASN A 256 9.59 -18.40 13.26
CA ASN A 256 10.20 -19.63 13.77
C ASN A 256 11.32 -20.22 12.90
N GLU A 257 12.50 -19.59 12.88
CA GLU A 257 13.76 -20.24 12.45
C GLU A 257 15.00 -19.67 13.18
N SER A 258 15.04 -19.69 14.52
CA SER A 258 16.29 -19.37 15.25
C SER A 258 16.48 -20.11 16.57
N LYS A 259 16.15 -21.41 16.59
CA LYS A 259 16.46 -22.29 17.74
C LYS A 259 16.90 -23.70 17.31
N LEU A 260 17.94 -23.80 16.51
CA LEU A 260 18.82 -24.96 16.28
C LEU A 260 20.12 -24.30 15.77
N ASP A 261 21.30 -24.31 16.40
CA ASP A 261 21.94 -25.23 17.34
C ASP A 261 22.84 -24.41 18.28
N ALA A 262 22.74 -24.68 19.57
CA ALA A 262 23.81 -24.42 20.52
C ALA A 262 23.78 -25.58 21.52
N GLU A 263 24.11 -26.77 21.02
CA GLU A 263 24.45 -27.88 21.89
C GLU A 263 25.87 -27.65 22.42
N ASP A 264 25.96 -27.73 23.74
CA ASP A 264 27.15 -27.76 24.57
C ASP A 264 28.18 -28.76 24.04
N ASP A 265 29.41 -28.30 23.86
CA ASP A 265 30.61 -29.14 23.95
C ASP A 265 31.52 -28.52 25.03
N ASP A 266 31.05 -28.60 26.28
CA ASP A 266 31.92 -28.65 27.45
C ASP A 266 32.18 -30.13 27.76
N ASP A 267 33.33 -30.65 27.33
CA ASP A 267 33.92 -31.83 27.98
C ASP A 267 35.45 -31.68 28.04
N ASP A 268 35.90 -31.43 29.27
CA ASP A 268 37.28 -31.52 29.75
C ASP A 268 37.83 -32.96 29.62
N ILE A 269 39.05 -33.12 29.09
CA ILE A 269 40.17 -33.97 29.61
C ILE A 269 41.47 -33.67 28.83
#